data_AF-A0A9X0PKX5-F1
#
_entry.id   AF-A0A9X0PKX5-F1
#
_cell.length_a   1.000
_cell.length_b   1.000
_cell.length_c   1.000
_cell.angle_alpha   90.00
_cell.angle_beta   90.00
_cell.angle_gamma   90.00
#
_symmetry.space_group_name_H-M   'P 1'
#
loop_
_entity.id
_entity.type
_entity.pdbx_description
1 polymer ?
#
loop_
_entity_poly.entity_id
_entity_poly.type
_entity_poly.pdbx_seq_one_letter_code
_entity_poly.pdbx_strand_id
1 'polypeptide(L)' 'MTLALMTLLASGCATSGSYCDIARPVRPSVDDQMTPETKRQILAENEKLMKLCGVKP' A
#
# COMPACT_ATOMS: atom_id res chain seq x y z
N MET A 1 -32.37 20.00 -10.68
CA MET A 1 -30.93 20.21 -10.93
C MET A 1 -30.03 19.88 -9.73
N THR A 2 -30.58 19.54 -8.55
CA THR A 2 -29.80 19.19 -7.34
C THR A 2 -29.28 17.75 -7.34
N LEU A 3 -30.00 16.78 -7.95
CA LEU A 3 -29.55 15.38 -8.00
C LEU A 3 -28.31 15.16 -8.88
N ALA A 4 -28.20 15.86 -10.00
CA ALA A 4 -27.07 15.70 -10.93
C ALA A 4 -25.73 16.07 -10.27
N LEU A 5 -25.71 17.14 -9.47
CA LEU A 5 -24.50 17.61 -8.80
C LEU A 5 -24.00 16.62 -7.74
N MET A 6 -24.92 15.95 -7.03
CA MET A 6 -24.60 14.91 -6.05
C MET A 6 -23.93 13.69 -6.70
N THR A 7 -24.36 13.31 -7.92
CA THR A 7 -23.75 12.17 -8.64
C THR A 7 -22.34 12.46 -9.15
N LEU A 8 -22.02 13.72 -9.47
CA LEU A 8 -20.67 14.16 -9.86
C LEU A 8 -19.70 14.20 -8.67
N LEU A 9 -20.19 14.47 -7.47
CA LEU A 9 -19.39 14.43 -6.23
C LEU A 9 -19.14 12.98 -5.75
N ALA A 10 -19.97 12.03 -6.19
CA ALA A 10 -19.81 10.61 -5.86
C ALA A 10 -18.84 9.87 -6.80
N SER A 11 -18.47 10.44 -7.95
CA SER A 11 -17.39 9.91 -8.78
C SER A 11 -16.04 10.26 -8.14
N GLY A 12 -15.67 9.53 -7.10
CA GLY A 12 -14.33 9.55 -6.54
C GLY A 12 -13.29 9.26 -7.63
N CYS A 13 -12.09 9.80 -7.49
CA CYS A 13 -10.99 9.54 -8.41
C CYS A 13 -10.65 8.04 -8.38
N ALA A 14 -11.14 7.28 -9.35
CA ALA A 14 -10.78 5.88 -9.54
C ALA A 14 -9.36 5.84 -10.08
N THR A 15 -8.41 5.43 -9.25
CA THR A 15 -7.06 5.09 -9.72
C THR A 15 -7.10 3.67 -10.29
N SER A 16 -6.61 3.50 -11.51
CA SER A 16 -6.46 2.19 -12.12
C SER A 16 -5.18 1.52 -11.62
N GLY A 17 -5.21 0.18 -11.52
CA GLY A 17 -4.08 -0.65 -11.11
C GLY A 17 -4.27 -1.29 -9.74
N SER A 18 -3.52 -2.36 -9.48
CA SER A 18 -3.48 -3.03 -8.20
C SER A 18 -2.27 -2.59 -7.39
N TYR A 19 -2.43 -2.46 -6.08
CA TYR A 19 -1.30 -2.35 -5.14
C TYR A 19 -0.26 -3.44 -5.40
N CYS A 20 -0.69 -4.65 -5.75
CA CYS A 20 0.19 -5.79 -6.01
C CYS A 20 1.07 -5.63 -7.25
N ASP A 21 0.69 -4.78 -8.20
CA ASP A 21 1.46 -4.58 -9.44
C ASP A 21 2.75 -3.79 -9.14
N ILE A 22 2.65 -2.84 -8.20
CA ILE A 22 3.71 -1.88 -7.89
C ILE A 22 4.48 -2.21 -6.60
N ALA A 23 3.84 -2.85 -5.62
CA ALA A 23 4.46 -3.09 -4.33
C ALA A 23 5.51 -4.22 -4.40
N ARG A 24 6.63 -4.03 -3.70
CA ARG A 24 7.72 -5.00 -3.59
C ARG A 24 8.15 -5.09 -2.12
N PRO A 25 8.58 -6.26 -1.65
CA PRO A 25 9.02 -6.40 -0.27
C PRO A 25 10.30 -5.61 -0.03
N VAL A 26 10.40 -5.01 1.15
CA VAL A 26 11.60 -4.30 1.60
C VAL A 26 12.47 -5.27 2.39
N ARG A 27 13.71 -5.47 1.96
CA ARG A 27 14.68 -6.40 2.56
C ARG A 27 15.94 -5.63 3.01
N PRO A 28 15.93 -5.01 4.19
CA PRO A 28 17.11 -4.30 4.69
C PRO A 28 18.29 -5.24 4.89
N SER A 29 19.50 -4.74 4.65
CA SER A 29 20.73 -5.39 5.08
C SER A 29 20.86 -5.35 6.61
N VAL A 30 21.69 -6.23 7.15
CA VAL A 30 22.09 -6.19 8.56
C VAL A 30 22.86 -4.91 8.91
N ASP A 31 23.50 -4.29 7.92
CA ASP A 31 24.28 -3.05 8.09
C ASP A 31 23.41 -1.79 8.08
N ASP A 32 22.14 -1.89 7.67
CA ASP A 32 21.25 -0.74 7.61
C ASP A 32 20.88 -0.26 9.02
N GLN A 33 21.23 0.99 9.32
CA GLN A 33 20.84 1.62 10.58
C GLN A 33 19.42 2.15 10.50
N MET A 34 18.57 1.65 11.39
CA MET A 34 17.15 1.96 11.42
C MET A 34 16.66 2.08 12.85
N THR A 35 15.68 2.97 13.08
CA THR A 35 14.97 3.01 14.35
C THR A 35 14.10 1.76 14.52
N PRO A 36 13.78 1.37 15.76
CA PRO A 36 12.83 0.28 16.02
C PRO A 36 11.47 0.48 15.35
N GLU A 37 11.01 1.72 15.21
CA GLU A 37 9.74 2.09 14.57
C GLU A 37 9.78 1.79 13.08
N THR A 38 10.86 2.16 12.38
CA THR A 38 11.00 1.87 10.95
C THR A 38 11.05 0.36 10.68
N LYS A 39 11.75 -0.41 11.53
CA LYS A 39 11.76 -1.89 11.41
C LYS A 39 10.36 -2.47 11.52
N ARG A 40 9.54 -1.97 12.46
CA ARG A 40 8.14 -2.39 12.64
C ARG A 40 7.27 -2.04 11.43
N GLN A 41 7.46 -0.86 10.85
CA GLN A 41 6.72 -0.44 9.65
C GLN A 41 7.06 -1.34 8.45
N ILE A 42 8.33 -1.66 8.24
CA ILE A 42 8.77 -2.55 7.16
C ILE A 42 8.17 -3.94 7.33
N LEU A 43 8.22 -4.48 8.54
CA LEU A 43 7.62 -5.79 8.81
C LEU A 43 6.12 -5.78 8.50
N ALA A 44 5.39 -4.77 8.96
CA ALA A 44 3.96 -4.64 8.71
C ALA A 44 3.61 -4.52 7.21
N GLU A 45 4.36 -3.72 6.44
CA GLU A 45 4.14 -3.61 4.99
C GLU A 45 4.48 -4.91 4.25
N ASN A 46 5.53 -5.62 4.66
CA ASN A 46 5.89 -6.92 4.09
C ASN A 46 4.81 -7.99 4.39
N GLU A 47 4.28 -8.03 5.61
CA GLU A 47 3.19 -8.93 6.00
C GLU A 47 1.90 -8.61 5.23
N LYS A 48 1.57 -7.33 5.09
CA LYS A 48 0.44 -6.85 4.27
C LYS A 48 0.60 -7.28 2.82
N LEU A 49 1.79 -7.14 2.24
CA LEU A 49 2.07 -7.56 0.88
C LEU A 49 1.88 -9.08 0.71
N MET A 50 2.36 -9.88 1.65
CA MET A 50 2.12 -11.33 1.65
C MET A 50 0.63 -11.66 1.75
N LYS A 51 -0.11 -10.99 2.64
CA LYS A 51 -1.53 -11.24 2.87
C LYS A 51 -2.41 -10.83 1.68
N LEU A 52 -2.11 -9.70 1.05
CA LEU A 52 -2.93 -9.16 -0.04
C LEU A 52 -2.53 -9.73 -1.41
N CYS A 53 -1.24 -10.01 -1.61
CA CYS A 53 -0.69 -10.30 -2.94
C CYS A 53 0.01 -11.67 -3.02
N GLY A 54 0.16 -12.40 -1.91
CA GLY A 54 0.82 -13.71 -1.88
C GLY A 54 2.34 -13.67 -2.10
N VAL A 55 2.93 -12.47 -2.17
CA VAL A 55 4.37 -12.28 -2.40
C VAL A 55 5.12 -12.48 -1.08
N LYS A 56 6.11 -13.38 -1.10
CA LYS A 56 6.94 -13.63 0.09
C LYS A 56 8.05 -12.57 0.21
N PRO A 57 8.24 -12.00 1.41
CA PRO A 57 9.29 -11.02 1.68
C PRO A 57 10.71 -11.56 1.60
#